data_AF-A0A166ZZ86-F1
#
_entry.id   AF-A0A166ZZ86-F1
#
_cell.length_a   1.000
_cell.length_b   1.000
_cell.length_c   1.000
_cell.angle_alpha   90.00
_cell.angle_beta   90.00
_cell.angle_gamma   90.00
#
_symmetry.space_group_name_H-M   'P 1'
#
loop_
_entity.id
_entity.type
_entity.pdbx_description
1 polymer ?
#
loop_
_entity_poly.entity_id
_entity_poly.type
_entity_poly.pdbx_seq_one_letter_code
_entity_poly.pdbx_strand_id
1 'polypeptide(L)' 'MGYAVVERFFGSLKHDWLQKVAQPTREHMKNDVAEYMKYYNLERLHSANNHQSPVEYENSLRKVSGWS' A
#
# COMPACT_ATOMS: atom_id res chain seq x y z
N MET A 1 2.12 -15.56 7.43
CA MET A 1 2.71 -14.44 6.67
C MET A 1 1.69 -13.44 6.13
N GLY A 2 0.50 -13.85 5.63
CA GLY A 2 -0.49 -12.91 5.07
C GLY A 2 -1.15 -11.94 6.07
N TYR A 3 -1.40 -12.37 7.32
CA TYR A 3 -2.00 -11.51 8.35
C TYR A 3 -1.18 -10.24 8.61
N ALA A 4 0.16 -10.37 8.71
CA ALA A 4 1.06 -9.24 8.95
C ALA A 4 1.12 -8.22 7.79
N VAL A 5 0.79 -8.62 6.56
CA VAL A 5 0.73 -7.69 5.41
C VAL A 5 -0.56 -6.86 5.49
N VAL A 6 -1.68 -7.52 5.77
CA VAL A 6 -3.00 -6.88 5.93
C VAL A 6 -3.00 -5.91 7.12
N GLU A 7 -2.42 -6.31 8.25
CA GLU A 7 -2.30 -5.46 9.43
C GLU A 7 -1.47 -4.19 9.16
N ARG A 8 -0.34 -4.31 8.47
CA ARG A 8 0.49 -3.15 8.09
C ARG A 8 -0.24 -2.21 7.13
N PHE A 9 -0.99 -2.76 6.17
CA PHE A 9 -1.79 -1.96 5.25
C PHE A 9 -2.83 -1.14 6.01
N PHE A 10 -3.68 -1.78 6.83
CA PHE A 10 -4.72 -1.08 7.57
C PHE A 10 -4.18 -0.14 8.66
N GLY A 11 -3.05 -0.49 9.28
CA GLY A 11 -2.35 0.40 10.21
C GLY A 11 -1.89 1.68 9.53
N SER A 12 -1.26 1.55 8.36
CA SER A 12 -0.78 2.69 7.57
C SER A 12 -1.94 3.54 7.03
N LEU A 13 -2.99 2.92 6.47
CA LEU A 13 -4.17 3.63 5.95
C LEU A 13 -4.82 4.53 7.02
N LYS A 14 -4.99 4.01 8.24
CA LYS A 14 -5.57 4.77 9.34
C LYS A 14 -4.69 5.93 9.77
N HIS A 15 -3.40 5.68 10.00
CA HIS A 15 -2.47 6.66 10.54
C HIS A 15 -2.06 7.74 9.52
N ASP A 16 -1.84 7.34 8.27
CA ASP A 16 -1.30 8.22 7.24
C ASP A 16 -2.38 9.12 6.64
N TRP A 17 -3.63 8.65 6.56
CA TRP A 17 -4.67 9.27 5.72
C TRP A 17 -6.00 9.44 6.43
N LEU A 18 -6.70 8.35 6.79
CA LEU A 18 -8.12 8.44 7.19
C LEU A 18 -8.34 9.28 8.47
N GLN A 19 -7.36 9.33 9.37
CA GLN A 19 -7.45 10.16 10.59
C GLN A 19 -7.12 11.63 10.36
N LYS A 20 -6.61 12.00 9.18
CA LYS A 20 -6.18 13.37 8.85
C LYS A 20 -7.17 14.13 7.97
N VAL A 21 -8.18 13.46 7.44
CA VAL A 21 -9.18 14.02 6.51
C VAL A 21 -10.58 13.78 7.06
N ALA A 22 -11.46 14.77 6.97
CA ALA A 22 -12.86 14.62 7.37
C ALA A 22 -13.59 13.65 6.44
N GLN A 23 -14.38 12.73 7.01
CA GLN A 23 -15.07 11.67 6.27
C GLN A 23 -16.60 11.87 6.37
N PRO A 24 -17.17 12.88 5.70
CA PRO A 24 -18.56 13.28 5.89
C PRO A 24 -19.56 12.25 5.36
N THR A 25 -19.15 11.43 4.40
CA THR A 25 -20.01 10.41 3.80
C THR A 25 -19.26 9.10 3.62
N ARG A 26 -20.02 8.00 3.56
CA ARG A 26 -19.48 6.68 3.22
C ARG A 26 -18.86 6.65 1.81
N GLU A 27 -19.38 7.45 0.88
CA GLU A 27 -18.83 7.55 -0.46
C GLU A 27 -17.46 8.22 -0.47
N HIS A 28 -17.30 9.30 0.30
CA HIS A 28 -16.00 9.96 0.47
C HIS A 28 -14.95 8.98 1.05
N MET A 29 -15.31 8.26 2.11
CA MET A 29 -14.45 7.22 2.69
C MET A 29 -14.05 6.14 1.68
N LYS A 30 -14.98 5.71 0.82
CA LYS A 30 -14.66 4.71 -0.21
C LYS A 30 -13.65 5.25 -1.22
N ASN A 31 -13.81 6.51 -1.64
CA ASN A 31 -12.91 7.14 -2.59
C ASN A 31 -11.51 7.30 -1.97
N ASP A 32 -11.43 7.79 -0.74
CA ASP A 32 -10.16 7.93 -0.02
C ASP A 32 -9.44 6.59 0.15
N VAL A 33 -10.17 5.51 0.48
CA VAL A 33 -9.58 4.17 0.57
C VAL A 33 -9.07 3.70 -0.79
N ALA A 34 -9.82 3.94 -1.87
CA ALA A 34 -9.40 3.56 -3.23
C ALA A 34 -8.15 4.32 -3.68
N GLU A 35 -8.08 5.63 -3.41
CA GLU A 35 -6.90 6.45 -3.68
C GLU A 35 -5.70 5.98 -2.86
N TYR A 36 -5.89 5.72 -1.56
CA TYR A 36 -4.82 5.20 -0.72
C TYR A 36 -4.33 3.83 -1.19
N MET A 37 -5.21 2.92 -1.63
CA MET A 37 -4.81 1.63 -2.18
C MET A 37 -3.93 1.79 -3.42
N LYS A 38 -4.26 2.74 -4.30
CA LYS A 38 -3.45 3.04 -5.49
C LYS A 38 -2.08 3.59 -5.08
N TYR A 39 -2.05 4.59 -4.21
CA TYR A 39 -0.82 5.17 -3.68
C TYR A 39 0.05 4.12 -2.98
N TYR A 40 -0.52 3.32 -2.08
CA TYR A 40 0.19 2.31 -1.32
C TYR A 40 0.87 1.29 -2.22
N ASN A 41 0.18 0.80 -3.26
CA ASN A 41 0.70 -0.26 -4.11
C ASN A 41 1.68 0.24 -5.19
N LEU A 42 1.49 1.45 -5.70
CA LEU A 42 2.23 1.96 -6.85
C LEU A 42 3.37 2.91 -6.48
N GLU A 43 3.21 3.68 -5.40
CA GLU A 43 4.05 4.86 -5.13
C GLU A 43 4.70 4.84 -3.74
N ARG A 44 4.03 4.28 -2.73
CA ARG A 44 4.52 4.32 -1.35
C ARG A 44 5.80 3.52 -1.21
N LEU A 45 6.87 4.17 -0.77
CA LEU A 45 8.15 3.50 -0.52
C LEU A 45 8.13 2.77 0.81
N HIS A 46 8.58 1.51 0.79
CA HIS A 46 8.72 0.70 2.00
C HIS A 46 10.20 0.44 2.28
N SER A 47 10.69 0.84 3.46
CA SER A 47 12.08 0.56 3.87
C SER A 47 12.40 -0.93 3.89
N ALA A 48 11.41 -1.77 4.22
CA ALA A 48 11.52 -3.23 4.15
C ALA A 48 11.63 -3.78 2.72
N ASN A 49 11.21 -3.00 1.71
CA ASN A 49 11.28 -3.35 0.29
C ASN A 49 12.42 -2.59 -0.41
N ASN A 50 13.52 -2.30 0.27
CA ASN A 50 14.63 -1.50 -0.28
C ASN A 50 14.20 -0.11 -0.79
N HIS A 51 13.25 0.54 -0.11
CA HIS A 51 12.66 1.82 -0.52
C HIS A 51 11.99 1.78 -1.90
N GLN A 52 11.46 0.63 -2.28
CA GLN A 52 10.63 0.47 -3.48
C GLN A 52 9.15 0.42 -3.09
N SER A 53 8.27 0.72 -4.05
CA SER A 53 6.86 0.42 -3.90
C SER A 53 6.60 -1.09 -3.95
N PRO A 54 5.45 -1.58 -3.43
CA PRO A 54 5.12 -3.00 -3.49
C PRO A 54 5.20 -3.58 -4.91
N VAL A 55 4.67 -2.87 -5.92
CA VAL A 55 4.70 -3.35 -7.30
C VAL A 55 6.13 -3.38 -7.87
N GLU A 56 6.97 -2.40 -7.53
CA GLU A 56 8.37 -2.36 -7.96
C GLU A 56 9.18 -3.51 -7.35
N TYR A 57 8.94 -3.78 -6.06
CA TYR A 57 9.57 -4.89 -5.35
C TYR A 57 9.16 -6.24 -5.94
N GLU A 58 7.86 -6.48 -6.17
CA GLU A 58 7.41 -7.71 -6.81
C GLU A 58 8.01 -7.89 -8.22
N ASN A 59 8.10 -6.81 -9.00
CA ASN A 59 8.71 -6.83 -10.32
C ASN A 59 10.22 -7.09 -10.26
N SER A 60 10.93 -6.60 -9.24
CA SER A 60 12.36 -6.86 -9.07
C SER A 60 12.63 -8.34 -8.76
N LEU A 61 11.79 -8.97 -7.93
CA LEU A 61 11.87 -10.41 -7.65
C LEU A 61 11.61 -11.26 -8.90
N ARG A 62 10.64 -10.89 -9.73
CA ARG A 62 10.33 -11.61 -10.99
C ARG A 62 11.48 -11.55 -12.00
N LYS A 63 12.22 -10.42 -12.04
CA LYS A 63 13.42 -10.30 -12.90
C LYS A 63 14.56 -11.20 -12.41
N VAL A 64 14.69 -11.37 -11.09
CA VAL A 64 15.73 -12.23 -10.49
C VAL A 64 15.39 -13.72 -10.63
N SER A 65 14.11 -14.09 -10.65
CA SER A 65 13.66 -15.47 -10.87
C SER A 65 13.67 -15.92 -12.34
N GLY A 66 14.36 -15.21 -13.23
CA GLY A 66 14.54 -15.58 -14.63
C GLY A 66 15.38 -16.85 -14.80
N TRP A 67 14.83 -18.01 -14.41
CA TRP A 67 15.24 -19.30 -14.94
C TRP A 67 14.55 -19.48 -16.30
N SER A 68 15.36 -19.55 -17.36
CA SER A 68 15.04 -20.35 -18.55
C SER A 68 15.00 -21.83 -18.19
#